data_AF-A0A8T1BNM1-F1
#
_entry.id   AF-A0A8T1BNM1-F1
#
_cell.length_a   1.000
_cell.length_b   1.000
_cell.length_c   1.000
_cell.angle_alpha   90.00
_cell.angle_beta   90.00
_cell.angle_gamma   90.00
#
_symmetry.space_group_name_H-M   'P 1'
#
loop_
_entity.id
_entity.type
_entity.pdbx_description
1 polymer ?
#
loop_
_entity_poly.entity_id
_entity_poly.type
_entity_poly.pdbx_seq_one_letter_code
_entity_poly.pdbx_strand_id
1 'polypeptide(L)'
;MNFAGFVRGKAETKKWLTSWLNSGESVSTVAAKLGVFNMPAEKAMLHQNWRALDKFQRMKFERTYGKKLPYAYFGTGYQTEKKTKECLLKWVMAGDSIESVAKTLGLVEVVFVW
;
A
#
# COMPACT_ATOMS: atom_id res chain seq x y z
N MET A 1 11.72 -3.11 -10.14
CA MET A 1 10.75 -4.16 -10.53
C MET A 1 11.50 -5.17 -11.37
N ASN A 2 11.44 -6.46 -11.05
CA ASN A 2 11.93 -7.51 -11.94
C ASN A 2 10.78 -7.93 -12.86
N PHE A 3 10.93 -7.75 -14.17
CA PHE A 3 9.90 -8.11 -15.15
C PHE A 3 10.54 -8.52 -16.47
N ALA A 4 10.07 -9.64 -17.03
CA ALA A 4 10.59 -10.23 -18.26
C ALA A 4 12.11 -10.51 -18.22
N GLY A 5 12.63 -10.92 -17.04
CA GLY A 5 14.05 -11.23 -16.84
C GLY A 5 14.95 -10.02 -16.56
N PHE A 6 14.42 -8.81 -16.53
CA PHE A 6 15.21 -7.59 -16.31
C PHE A 6 14.85 -6.90 -15.00
N VAL A 7 15.88 -6.54 -14.23
CA VAL A 7 15.73 -5.64 -13.08
C VAL A 7 15.62 -4.21 -13.59
N ARG A 8 14.44 -3.63 -13.44
CA ARG A 8 14.11 -2.28 -13.91
C ARG A 8 14.22 -1.26 -12.79
N GLY A 9 14.94 -0.17 -13.09
CA GLY A 9 15.02 1.01 -12.24
C GLY A 9 13.69 1.75 -12.11
N LYS A 10 13.68 2.82 -11.30
CA LYS A 10 12.48 3.60 -10.97
C LYS A 10 11.80 4.20 -12.20
N ALA A 11 12.58 4.78 -13.12
CA ALA A 11 12.06 5.42 -14.33
C ALA A 11 11.39 4.42 -15.28
N GLU A 12 12.07 3.31 -15.57
CA GLU A 12 11.52 2.24 -16.40
C GLU A 12 10.30 1.57 -15.77
N THR A 13 10.34 1.31 -14.47
CA THR A 13 9.18 0.77 -13.74
C THR A 13 7.98 1.69 -13.95
N LYS A 14 8.16 3.02 -13.79
CA LYS A 14 7.06 3.98 -14.02
C LYS A 14 6.53 3.92 -15.46
N LYS A 15 7.41 3.80 -16.47
CA LYS A 15 6.98 3.67 -17.89
C LYS A 15 6.08 2.45 -18.10
N TRP A 16 6.47 1.29 -17.59
CA TRP A 16 5.68 0.06 -17.70
C TRP A 16 4.34 0.15 -16.97
N LEU A 17 4.34 0.62 -15.72
CA LEU A 17 3.10 0.78 -14.96
C LEU A 17 2.13 1.76 -15.63
N THR A 18 2.64 2.87 -16.19
CA THR A 18 1.82 3.82 -16.96
C THR A 18 1.27 3.18 -18.23
N SER A 19 2.07 2.40 -18.95
CA SER A 19 1.62 1.68 -20.16
C SER A 19 0.48 0.71 -19.85
N TRP A 20 0.61 -0.10 -18.80
CA TRP A 20 -0.45 -1.00 -18.35
C TRP A 20 -1.70 -0.24 -17.90
N LEU A 21 -1.53 0.89 -17.20
CA LEU A 21 -2.65 1.73 -16.79
C LEU A 21 -3.41 2.30 -18.00
N ASN A 22 -2.68 2.77 -19.01
CA ASN A 22 -3.25 3.32 -20.24
C ASN A 22 -3.93 2.24 -21.08
N SER A 23 -3.45 1.01 -21.01
CA SER A 23 -4.06 -0.16 -21.67
C SER A 23 -5.28 -0.71 -20.92
N GLY A 24 -5.67 -0.09 -19.80
CA GLY A 24 -6.85 -0.51 -19.02
C GLY A 24 -6.64 -1.74 -18.14
N GLU A 25 -5.40 -2.23 -18.00
CA GLU A 25 -5.08 -3.46 -17.28
C GLU A 25 -5.64 -3.49 -15.85
N SER A 26 -6.17 -4.64 -15.42
CA SER A 26 -6.69 -4.81 -14.06
C SER A 26 -5.55 -4.97 -13.04
N VAL A 27 -5.84 -4.75 -11.75
CA VAL A 27 -4.87 -5.02 -10.67
C VAL A 27 -4.47 -6.50 -10.68
N SER A 28 -5.44 -7.40 -10.90
CA SER A 28 -5.19 -8.85 -10.96
C SER A 28 -4.27 -9.23 -12.12
N THR A 29 -4.46 -8.62 -13.30
CA THR A 29 -3.63 -8.89 -14.48
C THR A 29 -2.20 -8.40 -14.26
N VAL A 30 -2.03 -7.21 -13.68
CA VAL A 30 -0.70 -6.69 -13.33
C VAL A 30 -0.05 -7.52 -12.23
N ALA A 31 -0.80 -7.97 -11.22
CA ALA A 31 -0.29 -8.88 -10.19
C ALA A 31 0.23 -10.19 -10.81
N ALA A 32 -0.45 -10.74 -11.81
CA ALA A 32 -0.01 -11.93 -12.53
C ALA A 32 1.29 -11.67 -13.31
N LYS A 33 1.37 -10.57 -14.07
CA LYS A 33 2.61 -10.17 -14.79
C LYS A 33 3.81 -9.98 -13.84
N LEU A 34 3.54 -9.52 -12.62
CA LEU A 34 4.55 -9.27 -11.59
C LEU A 34 4.90 -10.50 -10.76
N GLY A 35 4.24 -11.63 -10.98
CA GLY A 35 4.44 -12.87 -10.25
C GLY A 35 4.03 -12.78 -8.78
N VAL A 36 3.07 -11.92 -8.43
CA VAL A 36 2.54 -11.77 -7.06
C VAL A 36 1.08 -12.21 -6.93
N PHE A 37 0.48 -12.69 -8.02
CA PHE A 37 -0.89 -13.19 -8.04
C PHE A 37 -1.03 -14.46 -7.22
N ASN A 38 -2.16 -14.60 -6.52
CA ASN A 38 -2.48 -15.73 -5.63
C ASN A 38 -1.44 -16.06 -4.55
N MET A 39 -0.53 -15.14 -4.24
CA MET A 39 0.34 -15.28 -3.09
C MET A 39 -0.42 -14.94 -1.80
N PRO A 40 -0.20 -15.67 -0.69
CA PRO A 40 -0.61 -15.21 0.63
C PRO A 40 -0.07 -13.79 0.88
N ALA A 41 -0.88 -12.92 1.51
CA ALA A 41 -0.55 -11.51 1.67
C ALA A 41 0.84 -11.27 2.27
N GLU A 42 1.20 -12.02 3.31
CA GLU A 42 2.51 -11.94 3.98
C GLU A 42 3.67 -12.23 3.02
N LYS A 43 3.53 -13.24 2.16
CA LYS A 43 4.54 -13.60 1.15
C LYS A 43 4.56 -12.57 0.01
N ALA A 44 3.39 -12.09 -0.41
CA ALA A 44 3.27 -11.08 -1.44
C ALA A 44 3.98 -9.79 -1.03
N MET A 45 3.85 -9.36 0.24
CA MET A 45 4.48 -8.15 0.77
C MET A 45 6.01 -8.20 0.77
N LEU A 46 6.60 -9.39 0.90
CA LEU A 46 8.05 -9.60 0.85
C LEU A 46 8.59 -9.76 -0.58
N HIS A 47 7.70 -9.92 -1.58
CA HIS A 47 8.13 -10.12 -2.96
C HIS A 47 8.76 -8.87 -3.56
N GLN A 48 9.84 -9.04 -4.34
CA GLN A 48 10.59 -7.94 -4.99
C GLN A 48 9.73 -6.98 -5.84
N ASN A 49 8.58 -7.48 -6.35
CA ASN A 49 7.65 -6.70 -7.16
C ASN A 49 6.46 -6.12 -6.40
N TRP A 50 6.34 -6.36 -5.08
CA TRP A 50 5.23 -5.86 -4.27
C TRP A 50 5.05 -4.34 -4.41
N ARG A 51 6.15 -3.60 -4.25
CA ARG A 51 6.15 -2.13 -4.38
C ARG A 51 5.73 -1.64 -5.77
N ALA A 52 5.93 -2.45 -6.81
CA ALA A 52 5.45 -2.11 -8.16
C ALA A 52 3.93 -2.33 -8.28
N LEU A 53 3.41 -3.40 -7.67
CA LEU A 53 1.96 -3.65 -7.62
C LEU A 53 1.23 -2.57 -6.78
N ASP A 54 1.70 -2.27 -5.57
CA ASP A 54 1.10 -1.21 -4.72
C ASP A 54 1.06 0.12 -5.48
N LYS A 55 2.16 0.46 -6.18
CA LYS A 55 2.20 1.66 -7.01
C LYS A 55 1.18 1.64 -8.14
N PHE A 56 1.01 0.51 -8.82
CA PHE A 56 0.00 0.37 -9.88
C PHE A 56 -1.42 0.54 -9.32
N GLN A 57 -1.72 -0.08 -8.17
CA GLN A 57 -3.01 0.06 -7.49
C GLN A 57 -3.32 1.52 -7.17
N ARG A 58 -2.35 2.26 -6.61
CA ARG A 58 -2.49 3.70 -6.33
C ARG A 58 -2.74 4.51 -7.59
N MET A 59 -1.98 4.26 -8.65
CA MET A 59 -2.15 4.95 -9.94
C MET A 59 -3.53 4.68 -10.56
N LYS A 60 -4.01 3.44 -10.49
CA LYS A 60 -5.34 3.06 -10.99
C LYS A 60 -6.45 3.70 -10.16
N PHE A 61 -6.34 3.68 -8.83
CA PHE A 61 -7.27 4.37 -7.94
C PHE A 61 -7.34 5.87 -8.26
N GLU A 62 -6.20 6.53 -8.41
CA GLU A 62 -6.15 7.96 -8.74
C GLU A 62 -6.81 8.27 -10.09
N ARG A 63 -6.58 7.43 -11.11
CA ARG A 63 -7.26 7.55 -12.41
C ARG A 63 -8.77 7.36 -12.31
N THR A 64 -9.23 6.41 -11.50
CA THR A 64 -10.66 6.08 -11.37
C THR A 64 -11.42 7.14 -10.58
N TYR A 65 -10.84 7.66 -9.50
CA TYR A 65 -11.56 8.51 -8.54
C TYR A 65 -11.14 9.98 -8.56
N GLY A 66 -10.15 10.35 -9.37
CA GLY A 66 -9.63 11.73 -9.44
C GLY A 66 -8.94 12.20 -8.14
N LYS A 67 -8.65 11.28 -7.21
CA LYS A 67 -8.01 11.57 -5.93
C LYS A 67 -7.05 10.45 -5.54
N LYS A 68 -6.01 10.78 -4.77
CA LYS A 68 -5.03 9.80 -4.31
C LYS A 68 -5.66 8.78 -3.37
N LEU A 69 -5.20 7.53 -3.47
CA LEU A 69 -5.53 6.50 -2.49
C LEU A 69 -5.08 6.97 -1.10
N PRO A 70 -5.95 6.93 -0.07
CA PRO A 70 -5.56 7.23 1.30
C PRO A 70 -4.33 6.43 1.73
N TYR A 71 -3.51 7.02 2.59
CA TYR A 71 -2.26 6.38 3.02
C TYR A 71 -2.52 5.33 4.09
N ALA A 72 -3.38 5.65 5.07
CA ALA A 72 -3.75 4.78 6.16
C ALA A 72 -5.18 5.10 6.62
N TYR A 73 -5.80 4.20 7.36
CA TYR A 73 -7.06 4.43 8.07
C TYR A 73 -6.84 4.10 9.54
N PHE A 74 -6.99 5.09 10.42
CA PHE A 74 -6.91 4.91 11.87
C PHE A 74 -7.52 6.11 12.58
N GLY A 75 -7.87 5.93 13.87
CA GLY A 75 -8.55 6.95 14.65
C GLY A 75 -9.88 7.37 14.00
N THR A 76 -9.96 8.62 13.54
CA THR A 76 -11.18 9.23 13.00
C THR A 76 -11.40 9.04 11.50
N GLY A 77 -10.48 8.37 10.79
CA GLY A 77 -10.70 8.03 9.38
C GLY A 77 -9.44 7.93 8.52
N TYR A 78 -9.60 8.19 7.22
CA TYR A 78 -8.53 8.14 6.23
C TYR A 78 -7.51 9.26 6.41
N GLN A 79 -6.23 8.89 6.39
CA GLN A 79 -5.10 9.78 6.65
C GLN A 79 -4.21 9.94 5.42
N THR A 80 -3.54 11.09 5.34
CA THR A 80 -2.46 11.33 4.37
C THR A 80 -1.13 10.78 4.91
N GLU A 81 -0.13 10.61 4.04
CA GLU A 81 1.21 10.18 4.46
C GLU A 81 1.83 11.18 5.46
N LYS A 82 1.71 12.49 5.18
CA LYS A 82 2.20 13.55 6.07
C LYS A 82 1.56 13.44 7.45
N LYS A 83 0.23 13.37 7.51
CA LYS A 83 -0.50 13.26 8.77
C LYS A 83 -0.14 11.98 9.53
N THR A 84 0.02 10.86 8.80
CA THR A 84 0.42 9.59 9.40
C THR A 84 1.80 9.69 10.06
N LYS A 85 2.78 10.28 9.37
CA LYS A 85 4.13 10.50 9.91
C LYS A 85 4.12 11.46 11.12
N GLU A 86 3.31 12.51 11.07
CA GLU A 86 3.13 13.43 12.21
C GLU A 86 2.53 12.73 13.43
N CYS A 87 1.53 11.86 13.24
CA CYS A 87 0.96 11.06 14.33
C CYS A 87 1.99 10.10 14.93
N LEU A 88 2.72 9.36 14.10
CA LEU A 88 3.79 8.46 14.56
C LEU A 88 4.85 9.21 15.38
N LEU A 89 5.28 10.39 14.91
CA LEU A 89 6.26 11.20 15.64
C LEU A 89 5.70 11.70 16.98
N LYS A 90 4.43 12.14 17.02
CA LYS A 90 3.78 12.59 18.25
C LYS A 90 3.69 11.49 19.29
N TRP A 91 3.32 10.27 18.91
CA TRP A 91 3.25 9.12 19.83
C TRP A 91 4.63 8.79 20.41
N VAL A 92 5.67 8.81 19.58
CA VAL A 92 7.06 8.61 20.06
C VAL A 92 7.47 9.71 21.05
N MET A 93 7.19 10.99 20.74
CA MET A 93 7.53 12.11 21.62
C MET A 93 6.75 12.12 22.93
N ALA A 94 5.49 11.66 22.91
CA ALA A 94 4.65 11.55 24.09
C ALA A 94 5.03 10.34 24.97
N GLY A 95 5.85 9.42 24.46
CA GLY A 95 6.16 8.16 25.15
C GLY A 95 4.97 7.20 25.19
N ASP A 96 4.08 7.25 24.20
CA ASP A 96 2.91 6.39 24.16
C ASP A 96 3.30 4.91 24.13
N SER A 97 2.58 4.10 24.90
CA SER A 97 2.80 2.66 24.94
C SER A 97 2.43 2.00 23.61
N ILE A 98 3.09 0.89 23.30
CA ILE A 98 2.78 0.06 22.12
C ILE A 98 1.29 -0.34 22.11
N GLU A 99 0.73 -0.65 23.28
CA GLU A 99 -0.68 -1.02 23.43
C GLU A 99 -1.63 0.13 23.06
N SER A 100 -1.36 1.36 23.52
CA SER A 100 -2.16 2.54 23.19
C SER A 100 -2.13 2.85 21.69
N VAL A 101 -0.94 2.77 21.09
CA VAL A 101 -0.75 2.95 19.65
C VAL A 101 -1.48 1.84 18.87
N ALA A 102 -1.34 0.57 19.28
CA ALA A 102 -2.02 -0.55 18.65
C ALA A 102 -3.54 -0.40 18.69
N LYS A 103 -4.10 0.07 19.82
CA LYS A 103 -5.53 0.37 19.95
C LYS A 103 -5.97 1.47 18.99
N THR A 104 -5.19 2.55 18.88
CA THR A 104 -5.47 3.65 17.95
C THR A 104 -5.44 3.21 16.48
N LEU A 105 -4.55 2.27 16.16
CA LEU A 105 -4.43 1.66 14.84
C LEU A 105 -5.48 0.56 14.58
N GLY A 106 -6.30 0.20 15.57
CA GLY A 106 -7.31 -0.86 15.46
C GLY A 106 -6.72 -2.27 15.36
N LEU A 107 -5.50 -2.49 15.89
CA LEU A 107 -4.78 -3.76 15.83
C LEU A 107 -5.06 -4.68 17.02
N VAL A 108 -5.82 -4.20 18.00
CA VAL A 108 -6.26 -4.97 19.17
C VAL A 108 -7.79 -5.04 19.11
N GLU A 109 -8.35 -6.25 19.07
CA GLU A 109 -9.79 -6.44 19.14
C GLU A 109 -10.33 -5.83 20.44
N VAL A 110 -11.36 -4.99 20.32
CA VAL A 110 -12.28 -4.77 21.43
C VAL A 110 -13.12 -6.04 21.50
N VAL A 111 -12.74 -6.98 22.36
CA VAL A 111 -13.56 -8.16 22.65
C VAL A 111 -14.86 -7.66 23.28
N PHE A 112 -15.92 -7.52 22.48
CA PHE A 112 -17.27 -7.40 23.00
C PHE A 112 -17.72 -8.80 23.43
N VAL A 113 -17.65 -9.05 24.73
CA VAL A 113 -18.33 -10.19 25.35
C VAL A 113 -19.82 -9.83 25.42
N TRP A 114 -20.65 -10.60 24.70
CA TRP A 114 -22.10 -10.60 24.86
C TRP A 114 -22.50 -11.60 25.94
#